data_AF-A0A7J8E3D3-F1
#
_entry.id   AF-A0A7J8E3D3-F1
#
_cell.length_a   1.000
_cell.length_b   1.000
_cell.length_c   1.000
_cell.angle_alpha   90.00
_cell.angle_beta   90.00
_cell.angle_gamma   90.00
#
_symmetry.space_group_name_H-M   'P 1'
#
loop_
_entity.id
_entity.type
_entity.pdbx_description
1 polymer ?
#
loop_
_entity_poly.entity_id
_entity_poly.type
_entity_poly.pdbx_seq_one_letter_code
_entity_poly.pdbx_strand_id
1 'polypeptide(L)'
;MMVMRRQPQLLVKLRSLNRRSRDILSLLPETLIGSMCYIHLLMFYRQLLGDVLLKDRMSMQSADLISNPVLATFPKLLEQPDVMDALRSSWAEKESTLKRSEKRDREVLKAAFLLAYHDCAGPLLHSTLLPPPRWAEEETEAARWELITAFLKRNRENQGALPALLSPEGVHEPFDISEQTYDFLGEMRHRAT
;
A
#
# COMPACT_ATOMS: atom_id res chain seq x y z
N MET A 1 -28.91 8.32 41.50
CA MET A 1 -27.49 8.06 41.80
C MET A 1 -26.71 8.35 40.53
N MET A 2 -26.01 9.49 40.46
CA MET A 2 -25.23 9.86 39.26
C MET A 2 -24.01 8.95 39.17
N VAL A 3 -23.98 8.09 38.15
CA VAL A 3 -22.77 7.34 37.80
C VAL A 3 -21.73 8.35 37.36
N MET A 4 -20.69 8.54 38.18
CA MET A 4 -19.52 9.35 37.88
C MET A 4 -18.88 8.75 36.62
N ARG A 5 -19.23 9.26 35.44
CA ARG A 5 -18.65 8.83 34.17
C ARG A 5 -17.18 9.27 34.20
N ARG A 6 -16.27 8.31 34.40
CA ARG A 6 -14.82 8.54 34.29
C ARG A 6 -14.56 9.19 32.93
N GLN A 7 -13.84 10.31 32.92
CA GLN A 7 -13.47 10.97 31.68
C GLN A 7 -12.74 9.97 30.77
N PRO A 8 -13.04 9.93 29.47
CA PRO A 8 -12.30 9.07 28.55
C PRO A 8 -10.82 9.51 28.57
N GLN A 9 -9.93 8.59 28.89
CA GLN A 9 -8.48 8.82 28.88
C GLN A 9 -7.88 8.15 27.65
N LEU A 10 -7.21 8.94 26.80
CA LEU A 10 -6.46 8.42 25.66
C LEU A 10 -5.02 8.12 26.09
N LEU A 11 -4.66 6.84 26.18
CA LEU A 11 -3.29 6.42 26.46
C LEU A 11 -2.52 6.23 25.14
N VAL A 12 -1.69 7.21 24.79
CA VAL A 12 -0.82 7.10 23.60
C VAL A 12 0.51 6.44 24.00
N LYS A 13 0.74 5.22 23.51
CA LYS A 13 2.03 4.53 23.66
C LYS A 13 2.89 4.77 22.42
N LEU A 14 3.93 5.59 22.56
CA LEU A 14 4.94 5.75 21.53
C LEU A 14 5.87 4.54 21.53
N ARG A 15 6.01 3.88 20.37
CA ARG A 15 6.99 2.81 20.17
C ARG A 15 8.11 3.31 19.30
N SER A 16 9.35 3.04 19.69
CA SER A 16 10.51 3.27 18.85
C SER A 16 10.69 2.11 17.88
N LEU A 17 11.12 2.42 16.67
CA LEU A 17 11.55 1.43 15.70
C LEU A 17 12.96 0.96 16.03
N ASN A 18 13.26 -0.30 15.70
CA ASN A 18 14.62 -0.81 15.71
C ASN A 18 15.49 0.01 14.73
N ARG A 19 16.81 0.00 14.96
CA ARG A 19 17.77 0.81 14.17
C ARG A 19 17.65 0.53 12.68
N ARG A 20 17.61 -0.73 12.26
CA ARG A 20 17.54 -1.13 10.84
C ARG A 20 16.31 -0.59 10.13
N SER A 21 15.12 -0.73 10.74
CA SER A 21 13.86 -0.21 10.18
C SER A 21 13.88 1.31 10.10
N ARG A 22 14.42 1.97 11.13
CA ARG A 22 14.58 3.43 11.16
C ARG A 22 15.52 3.91 10.04
N ASP A 23 16.66 3.25 9.86
CA ASP A 23 17.64 3.60 8.83
C ASP A 23 17.01 3.50 7.43
N ILE A 24 16.23 2.44 7.15
CA ILE A 24 15.52 2.25 5.88
C ILE A 24 14.46 3.33 5.66
N LEU A 25 13.69 3.68 6.69
CA LEU A 25 12.66 4.71 6.56
C LEU A 25 13.25 6.11 6.45
N SER A 26 14.49 6.31 6.92
CA SER A 26 15.20 7.59 6.85
C SER A 26 15.95 7.80 5.52
N LEU A 27 15.86 6.86 4.56
CA LEU A 27 16.60 6.93 3.29
C LEU A 27 16.21 8.12 2.40
N LEU A 28 15.00 8.68 2.56
CA LEU A 28 14.52 9.79 1.75
C LEU A 28 13.92 10.90 2.64
N PRO A 29 14.08 12.18 2.26
CA PRO A 29 13.85 13.32 3.15
C PRO A 29 12.37 13.66 3.43
N GLU A 30 11.41 12.88 2.94
CA GLU A 30 9.99 13.17 3.21
C GLU A 30 9.51 12.60 4.56
N THR A 31 8.49 13.22 5.16
CA THR A 31 7.81 12.67 6.35
C THR A 31 6.81 11.60 5.95
N LEU A 32 6.96 10.38 6.45
CA LEU A 32 5.92 9.35 6.35
C LEU A 32 5.09 9.33 7.64
N ILE A 33 3.78 9.39 7.48
CA ILE A 33 2.81 9.19 8.56
C ILE A 33 2.03 7.93 8.23
N GLY A 34 1.93 7.01 9.19
CA GLY A 34 1.20 5.77 9.01
C GLY A 34 1.15 4.94 10.29
N SER A 35 0.29 3.94 10.30
CA SER A 35 0.17 3.04 11.45
C SER A 35 1.42 2.14 11.59
N MET A 36 1.81 1.86 12.83
CA MET A 36 2.93 0.98 13.15
C MET A 36 2.75 -0.45 12.62
N CYS A 37 1.51 -0.91 12.42
CA CYS A 37 1.24 -2.23 11.84
C CYS A 37 1.63 -2.32 10.35
N TYR A 38 1.74 -1.20 9.64
CA TYR A 38 2.09 -1.14 8.22
C TYR A 38 3.58 -0.88 7.98
N ILE A 39 4.40 -0.88 9.03
CA ILE A 39 5.80 -0.48 8.95
C ILE A 39 6.61 -1.29 7.92
N HIS A 40 6.31 -2.59 7.79
CA HIS A 40 6.98 -3.46 6.82
C HIS A 40 6.63 -3.09 5.37
N LEU A 41 5.39 -2.69 5.11
CA LEU A 41 4.94 -2.22 3.80
C LEU A 41 5.56 -0.85 3.47
N LEU A 42 5.60 0.06 4.46
CA LEU A 42 6.27 1.37 4.33
C LEU A 42 7.77 1.23 4.04
N MET A 43 8.43 0.22 4.61
CA MET A 43 9.82 -0.07 4.31
C MET A 43 10.01 -0.52 2.85
N PHE A 44 9.10 -1.33 2.30
CA PHE A 44 9.14 -1.68 0.86
C PHE A 44 8.93 -0.47 -0.02
N TYR A 45 7.93 0.36 0.28
CA TYR A 45 7.69 1.61 -0.43
C TYR A 45 8.95 2.50 -0.44
N ARG A 46 9.60 2.69 0.71
CA ARG A 46 10.84 3.50 0.79
C ARG A 46 12.02 2.90 0.04
N GLN A 47 12.14 1.57 0.02
CA GLN A 47 13.18 0.91 -0.75
C GLN A 47 12.95 1.07 -2.25
N LEU A 48 11.73 0.82 -2.72
CA LEU A 48 11.33 1.03 -4.12
C LEU A 48 11.56 2.47 -4.55
N LEU A 49 11.20 3.42 -3.68
CA LEU A 49 11.41 4.83 -3.94
C LEU A 49 12.91 5.17 -4.07
N GLY A 50 13.75 4.63 -3.18
CA GLY A 50 15.20 4.79 -3.28
C GLY A 50 15.81 4.16 -4.53
N ASP A 51 15.33 2.97 -4.91
CA ASP A 51 15.80 2.30 -6.12
C ASP A 51 15.41 3.10 -7.38
N VAL A 52 14.14 3.46 -7.51
CA VAL A 52 13.63 4.17 -8.69
C VAL A 52 14.19 5.58 -8.81
N LEU A 53 14.33 6.32 -7.70
CA LEU A 53 14.80 7.71 -7.74
C LEU A 53 16.33 7.84 -7.81
N LEU A 54 17.08 6.88 -7.27
CA LEU A 54 18.53 7.01 -7.10
C LEU A 54 19.32 5.95 -7.86
N LYS A 55 18.90 4.67 -7.80
CA LYS A 55 19.67 3.54 -8.31
C LYS A 55 19.43 3.28 -9.80
N ASP A 56 18.17 3.31 -10.23
CA ASP A 56 17.76 2.91 -11.58
C ASP A 56 17.87 4.08 -12.57
N ARG A 57 18.17 5.28 -12.07
CA ARG A 57 18.34 6.49 -12.87
C ARG A 57 19.77 6.58 -13.40
N MET A 58 19.90 6.69 -14.73
CA MET A 58 21.18 6.94 -15.39
C MET A 58 21.82 8.28 -14.99
N SER A 59 20.98 9.29 -14.70
CA SER A 59 21.41 10.60 -14.21
C SER A 59 20.31 11.23 -13.36
N MET A 60 20.70 12.00 -12.33
CA MET A 60 19.78 12.82 -11.54
C MET A 60 19.06 13.87 -12.40
N GLN A 61 19.66 14.28 -13.51
CA GLN A 61 19.12 15.27 -14.44
C GLN A 61 18.19 14.66 -15.51
N SER A 62 17.99 13.33 -15.51
CA SER A 62 17.02 12.72 -16.43
C SER A 62 15.61 13.28 -16.16
N ALA A 63 14.96 13.68 -17.25
CA ALA A 63 13.57 14.11 -17.28
C ALA A 63 12.64 12.97 -17.77
N ASP A 64 13.15 11.74 -17.80
CA ASP A 64 12.37 10.58 -18.22
C ASP A 64 11.22 10.36 -17.24
N LEU A 65 10.07 9.94 -17.79
CA LEU A 65 8.89 9.60 -17.02
C LEU A 65 9.22 8.45 -16.06
N ILE A 66 8.89 8.64 -14.78
CA ILE A 66 9.02 7.58 -13.79
C ILE A 66 7.75 6.74 -13.82
N SER A 67 7.80 5.61 -14.52
CA SER A 67 6.69 4.64 -14.56
C SER A 67 6.85 3.63 -13.43
N ASN A 68 6.13 3.84 -12.33
CA ASN A 68 6.04 2.85 -11.26
C ASN A 68 4.67 2.94 -10.59
N PRO A 69 3.78 1.96 -10.84
CA PRO A 69 2.39 2.05 -10.38
C PRO A 69 2.29 1.94 -8.86
N VAL A 70 3.19 1.20 -8.21
CA VAL A 70 3.25 1.16 -6.76
C VAL A 70 3.60 2.54 -6.23
N LEU A 71 4.64 3.20 -6.75
CA LEU A 71 5.00 4.53 -6.27
C LEU A 71 3.91 5.57 -6.52
N ALA A 72 3.26 5.51 -7.69
CA ALA A 72 2.18 6.42 -8.06
C ALA A 72 0.97 6.32 -7.14
N THR A 73 0.60 5.11 -6.73
CA THR A 73 -0.69 4.86 -6.04
C THR A 73 -0.56 4.47 -4.56
N PHE A 74 0.65 4.22 -4.05
CA PHE A 74 0.86 3.93 -2.63
C PHE A 74 0.41 5.05 -1.68
N PRO A 75 0.58 6.36 -2.00
CA PRO A 75 0.01 7.43 -1.17
C PRO A 75 -1.51 7.33 -1.04
N LYS A 76 -2.24 7.14 -2.16
CA LYS A 76 -3.70 6.90 -2.18
C LYS A 76 -4.08 5.64 -1.38
N LEU A 77 -3.24 4.61 -1.42
CA LEU A 77 -3.44 3.39 -0.63
C LEU A 77 -3.38 3.68 0.89
N LEU A 78 -2.47 4.55 1.35
CA LEU A 78 -2.35 4.89 2.77
C LEU A 78 -3.60 5.59 3.35
N GLU A 79 -4.41 6.19 2.49
CA GLU A 79 -5.69 6.82 2.87
C GLU A 79 -6.82 5.79 3.05
N GLN A 80 -6.60 4.52 2.70
CA GLN A 80 -7.57 3.42 2.77
C GLN A 80 -7.06 2.30 3.69
N PRO A 81 -7.32 2.38 5.01
CA PRO A 81 -6.82 1.41 6.00
C PRO A 81 -7.23 -0.04 5.73
N ASP A 82 -8.44 -0.25 5.23
CA ASP A 82 -8.99 -1.56 4.88
C ASP A 82 -8.24 -2.23 3.72
N VAL A 83 -7.91 -1.47 2.67
CA VAL A 83 -7.09 -1.96 1.55
C VAL A 83 -5.63 -2.16 1.99
N MET A 84 -5.11 -1.30 2.87
CA MET A 84 -3.80 -1.51 3.50
C MET A 84 -3.75 -2.80 4.31
N ASP A 85 -4.80 -3.15 5.04
CA ASP A 85 -4.89 -4.41 5.78
C ASP A 85 -5.07 -5.62 4.86
N ALA A 86 -5.77 -5.48 3.74
CA ALA A 86 -5.84 -6.49 2.68
C ALA A 86 -4.45 -6.77 2.11
N LEU A 87 -3.69 -5.73 1.76
CA LEU A 87 -2.30 -5.86 1.28
C LEU A 87 -1.40 -6.50 2.34
N ARG A 88 -1.50 -6.06 3.60
CA ARG A 88 -0.72 -6.62 4.71
C ARG A 88 -0.96 -8.11 4.85
N SER A 89 -2.22 -8.53 4.77
CA SER A 89 -2.63 -9.94 4.90
C SER A 89 -2.17 -10.77 3.70
N SER A 90 -2.35 -10.26 2.48
CA SER A 90 -1.86 -10.88 1.25
C SER A 90 -0.33 -11.02 1.23
N TRP A 91 0.39 -9.99 1.67
CA TRP A 91 1.84 -10.05 1.82
C TRP A 91 2.27 -11.08 2.85
N ALA A 92 1.65 -11.13 4.03
CA ALA A 92 1.98 -12.10 5.06
C ALA A 92 1.80 -13.55 4.57
N GLU A 93 0.74 -13.81 3.80
CA GLU A 93 0.52 -15.10 3.14
C GLU A 93 1.60 -15.37 2.10
N LYS A 94 1.88 -14.44 1.18
CA LYS A 94 2.93 -14.60 0.17
C LYS A 94 4.30 -14.85 0.81
N GLU A 95 4.67 -14.06 1.81
CA GLU A 95 5.92 -14.20 2.56
C GLU A 95 6.00 -15.56 3.25
N SER A 96 4.88 -16.10 3.76
CA SER A 96 4.88 -17.42 4.40
C SER A 96 5.28 -18.54 3.44
N THR A 97 5.00 -18.40 2.14
CA THR A 97 5.35 -19.40 1.10
C THR A 97 6.81 -19.36 0.65
N LEU A 98 7.54 -18.28 0.96
CA LEU A 98 8.93 -18.11 0.53
C LEU A 98 9.90 -18.99 1.33
N LYS A 99 10.91 -19.53 0.64
CA LYS A 99 12.00 -20.28 1.25
C LYS A 99 12.87 -19.38 2.12
N ARG A 100 13.58 -19.96 3.08
CA ARG A 100 14.50 -19.22 3.96
C ARG A 100 15.61 -18.48 3.21
N SER A 101 16.06 -19.02 2.07
CA SER A 101 17.05 -18.35 1.20
C SER A 101 16.45 -17.11 0.53
N GLU A 102 15.24 -17.22 0.01
CA GLU A 102 14.51 -16.12 -0.64
C GLU A 102 14.21 -14.99 0.34
N LYS A 103 13.84 -15.32 1.59
CA LYS A 103 13.62 -14.33 2.66
C LYS A 103 14.87 -13.53 3.06
N ARG A 104 16.07 -14.00 2.69
CA ARG A 104 17.32 -13.27 2.95
C ARG A 104 17.70 -12.36 1.79
N ASP A 105 17.15 -12.61 0.60
CA ASP A 105 17.40 -11.83 -0.60
C ASP A 105 16.39 -10.67 -0.69
N ARG A 106 16.92 -9.45 -0.65
CA ARG A 106 16.10 -8.23 -0.65
C ARG A 106 15.46 -7.97 -2.02
N GLU A 107 16.13 -8.33 -3.11
CA GLU A 107 15.57 -8.14 -4.46
C GLU A 107 14.42 -9.11 -4.70
N VAL A 108 14.57 -10.37 -4.25
CA VAL A 108 13.48 -11.37 -4.29
C VAL A 108 12.29 -10.93 -3.44
N LEU A 109 12.53 -10.42 -2.22
CA LEU A 109 11.45 -9.92 -1.37
C LEU A 109 10.71 -8.73 -2.00
N LYS A 110 11.43 -7.77 -2.60
CA LYS A 110 10.80 -6.66 -3.31
C LYS A 110 9.98 -7.14 -4.50
N ALA A 111 10.51 -8.04 -5.32
CA ALA A 111 9.77 -8.59 -6.46
C ALA A 111 8.50 -9.34 -6.01
N ALA A 112 8.59 -10.14 -4.96
CA ALA A 112 7.44 -10.83 -4.38
C ALA A 112 6.40 -9.85 -3.81
N PHE A 113 6.86 -8.75 -3.20
CA PHE A 113 5.99 -7.69 -2.68
C PHE A 113 5.26 -6.97 -3.81
N LEU A 114 5.94 -6.62 -4.91
CA LEU A 114 5.33 -6.03 -6.10
C LEU A 114 4.23 -6.94 -6.66
N LEU A 115 4.46 -8.25 -6.73
CA LEU A 115 3.45 -9.21 -7.14
C LEU A 115 2.24 -9.21 -6.19
N ALA A 116 2.48 -9.28 -4.87
CA ALA A 116 1.40 -9.22 -3.88
C ALA A 116 0.61 -7.89 -3.97
N TYR A 117 1.28 -6.78 -4.28
CA TYR A 117 0.64 -5.50 -4.52
C TYR A 117 -0.28 -5.55 -5.74
N HIS A 118 0.21 -6.05 -6.88
CA HIS A 118 -0.56 -6.16 -8.12
C HIS A 118 -1.70 -7.17 -8.06
N ASP A 119 -1.55 -8.21 -7.24
CA ASP A 119 -2.60 -9.21 -7.01
C ASP A 119 -3.62 -8.79 -5.93
N CYS A 120 -3.42 -7.66 -5.26
CA CYS A 120 -4.27 -7.24 -4.14
C CYS A 120 -4.65 -5.76 -4.21
N ALA A 121 -3.73 -4.88 -3.84
CA ALA A 121 -4.00 -3.46 -3.67
C ALA A 121 -4.32 -2.75 -4.98
N GLY A 122 -3.55 -3.03 -6.04
CA GLY A 122 -3.73 -2.38 -7.35
C GLY A 122 -5.16 -2.51 -7.90
N PRO A 123 -5.71 -3.74 -8.02
CA PRO A 123 -7.09 -3.95 -8.44
C PRO A 123 -8.14 -3.32 -7.52
N LEU A 124 -7.93 -3.39 -6.19
CA LEU A 124 -8.88 -2.84 -5.22
C LEU A 124 -8.97 -1.32 -5.28
N LEU A 125 -7.86 -0.63 -5.55
CA LEU A 125 -7.81 0.84 -5.67
C LEU A 125 -8.56 1.38 -6.90
N HIS A 126 -8.76 0.56 -7.93
CA HIS A 126 -9.41 0.90 -9.20
C HIS A 126 -10.70 0.09 -9.43
N SER A 127 -11.23 -0.50 -8.36
CA SER A 127 -12.48 -1.25 -8.39
C SER A 127 -13.66 -0.28 -8.32
N THR A 128 -14.55 -0.32 -9.32
CA THR A 128 -15.80 0.48 -9.28
C THR A 128 -16.84 -0.13 -8.34
N LEU A 129 -16.62 -1.37 -7.90
CA LEU A 129 -17.54 -2.07 -6.99
C LEU A 129 -17.32 -1.66 -5.54
N LEU A 130 -16.12 -1.18 -5.20
CA LEU A 130 -15.77 -0.82 -3.85
C LEU A 130 -16.35 0.58 -3.53
N PRO A 131 -17.29 0.70 -2.56
CA PRO A 131 -17.82 2.00 -2.18
C PRO A 131 -16.71 2.96 -1.75
N PRO A 132 -16.81 4.28 -1.95
CA PRO A 132 -15.78 5.22 -1.50
C PRO A 132 -15.48 5.08 0.00
N PRO A 133 -14.21 5.23 0.43
CA PRO A 133 -13.85 5.11 1.83
C PRO A 133 -14.52 6.22 2.65
N ARG A 134 -15.28 5.84 3.68
CA ARG A 134 -15.89 6.78 4.63
C ARG A 134 -15.49 6.37 6.04
N TRP A 135 -14.80 7.27 6.71
CA TRP A 135 -14.31 7.04 8.05
C TRP A 135 -15.45 7.09 9.05
N ALA A 136 -15.46 6.13 9.99
CA ALA A 136 -16.42 6.05 11.09
C ALA A 136 -17.88 5.86 10.63
N GLU A 137 -18.07 5.26 9.45
CA GLU A 137 -19.38 4.82 8.95
C GLU A 137 -19.39 3.28 8.88
N GLU A 138 -19.94 2.64 9.92
CA GLU A 138 -19.86 1.19 10.13
C GLU A 138 -20.45 0.39 8.95
N GLU A 139 -21.57 0.85 8.39
CA GLU A 139 -22.23 0.18 7.26
C GLU A 139 -21.34 0.20 6.01
N THR A 140 -20.70 1.34 5.72
CA THR A 140 -19.80 1.48 4.58
C THR A 140 -18.51 0.67 4.79
N GLU A 141 -17.94 0.70 6.00
CA GLU A 141 -16.76 -0.10 6.36
C GLU A 141 -17.04 -1.61 6.25
N ALA A 142 -18.21 -2.07 6.72
CA ALA A 142 -18.63 -3.46 6.60
C ALA A 142 -18.82 -3.89 5.14
N ALA A 143 -19.53 -3.09 4.33
CA ALA A 143 -19.77 -3.38 2.92
C ALA A 143 -18.45 -3.45 2.12
N ARG A 144 -17.52 -2.52 2.38
CA ARG A 144 -16.17 -2.55 1.78
C ARG A 144 -15.42 -3.81 2.20
N TRP A 145 -15.45 -4.17 3.48
CA TRP A 145 -14.77 -5.35 4.01
C TRP A 145 -15.28 -6.66 3.40
N GLU A 146 -16.59 -6.79 3.19
CA GLU A 146 -17.19 -7.95 2.52
C GLU A 146 -16.67 -8.12 1.09
N LEU A 147 -16.64 -7.03 0.31
CA LEU A 147 -16.13 -7.04 -1.06
C LEU A 147 -14.64 -7.36 -1.12
N ILE A 148 -13.84 -6.76 -0.24
CA ILE A 148 -12.40 -7.03 -0.13
C ILE A 148 -12.18 -8.52 0.19
N THR A 149 -12.90 -9.06 1.17
CA THR A 149 -12.75 -10.46 1.58
C THR A 149 -13.14 -11.42 0.44
N ALA A 150 -14.24 -11.14 -0.27
CA ALA A 150 -14.66 -11.91 -1.42
C ALA A 150 -13.62 -11.87 -2.55
N PHE A 151 -13.05 -10.69 -2.82
CA PHE A 151 -11.98 -10.51 -3.80
C PHE A 151 -10.72 -11.29 -3.43
N LEU A 152 -10.24 -11.18 -2.19
CA LEU A 152 -9.07 -11.92 -1.70
C LEU A 152 -9.27 -13.43 -1.79
N LYS A 153 -10.47 -13.92 -1.46
CA LYS A 153 -10.81 -15.34 -1.60
C LYS A 153 -10.72 -15.79 -3.06
N ARG A 154 -11.32 -15.03 -3.99
CA ARG A 154 -11.27 -15.32 -5.43
C ARG A 154 -9.83 -15.32 -5.96
N ASN A 155 -8.99 -14.39 -5.51
CA ASN A 155 -7.59 -14.33 -5.95
C ASN A 155 -6.77 -15.50 -5.42
N ARG A 156 -7.02 -15.96 -4.19
CA ARG A 156 -6.38 -17.15 -3.64
C ARG A 156 -6.74 -18.40 -4.45
N GLU A 157 -8.02 -18.57 -4.78
CA GLU A 157 -8.50 -19.70 -5.58
C GLU A 157 -7.90 -19.71 -6.99
N ASN A 158 -7.74 -18.53 -7.59
CA ASN A 158 -7.25 -18.35 -8.97
C ASN A 158 -5.74 -18.10 -9.09
N GLN A 159 -4.99 -18.18 -7.98
CA GLN A 159 -3.54 -17.94 -7.92
C GLN A 159 -3.11 -16.55 -8.45
N GLY A 160 -3.93 -15.52 -8.23
CA GLY A 160 -3.64 -14.14 -8.63
C GLY A 160 -4.89 -13.36 -9.01
N ALA A 161 -4.73 -12.07 -9.30
CA ALA A 161 -5.84 -11.20 -9.68
C ALA A 161 -6.18 -11.25 -11.19
N LEU A 162 -5.24 -11.68 -12.04
CA LEU A 162 -5.40 -11.64 -13.50
C LEU A 162 -6.70 -12.27 -14.01
N PRO A 163 -7.14 -13.47 -13.54
CA PRO A 163 -8.38 -14.06 -14.02
C PRO A 163 -9.63 -13.25 -13.64
N ALA A 164 -9.60 -12.53 -12.52
CA ALA A 164 -10.69 -11.64 -12.11
C ALA A 164 -10.69 -10.35 -12.93
N LEU A 165 -9.51 -9.77 -13.20
CA LEU A 165 -9.35 -8.55 -14.00
C LEU A 165 -9.75 -8.74 -15.47
N LEU A 166 -9.52 -9.94 -16.02
CA LEU A 166 -9.87 -10.29 -17.39
C LEU A 166 -11.28 -10.88 -17.52
N SER A 167 -12.01 -11.01 -16.41
CA SER A 167 -13.38 -11.52 -16.39
C SER A 167 -14.29 -10.53 -17.14
N PRO A 168 -15.20 -10.99 -18.03
CA PRO A 168 -16.14 -10.09 -18.70
C PRO A 168 -17.10 -9.39 -17.72
N GLU A 169 -17.25 -9.92 -16.50
CA GLU A 169 -18.00 -9.31 -15.39
C GLU A 169 -17.17 -8.28 -14.60
N GLY A 170 -15.88 -8.12 -14.91
CA GLY A 170 -14.99 -7.18 -14.24
C GLY A 170 -15.36 -5.74 -14.57
N VAL A 171 -15.87 -5.01 -13.58
CA VAL A 171 -16.13 -3.57 -13.69
C VAL A 171 -14.94 -2.84 -13.05
N HIS A 172 -14.09 -2.27 -13.91
CA HIS A 172 -12.91 -1.52 -13.52
C HIS A 172 -13.00 -0.09 -14.06
N GLU A 173 -12.38 0.84 -13.35
CA GLU A 173 -12.27 2.22 -13.85
C GLU A 173 -11.48 2.23 -15.17
N PRO A 174 -11.78 3.18 -16.09
CA PRO A 174 -10.95 3.39 -17.26
C PRO A 174 -9.52 3.71 -16.84
N PHE A 175 -8.54 3.10 -17.53
CA PHE A 175 -7.13 3.34 -17.25
C PHE A 175 -6.77 4.82 -17.34
N ASP A 176 -6.15 5.33 -16.27
CA ASP A 176 -5.51 6.65 -16.22
C ASP A 176 -3.98 6.52 -16.18
N ILE A 177 -3.29 7.36 -16.95
CA ILE A 177 -1.82 7.43 -16.95
C ILE A 177 -1.25 7.86 -15.58
N SER A 178 -2.05 8.54 -14.76
CA SER A 178 -1.71 8.88 -13.38
C SER A 178 -1.48 7.65 -12.50
N GLU A 179 -2.10 6.50 -12.83
CA GLU A 179 -1.91 5.24 -12.11
C GLU A 179 -0.50 4.65 -12.27
N GLN A 180 0.21 5.04 -13.34
CA GLN A 180 1.55 4.57 -13.66
C GLN A 180 2.62 5.61 -13.38
N THR A 181 2.26 6.89 -13.45
CA THR A 181 3.21 8.00 -13.40
C THR A 181 3.47 8.43 -11.97
N TYR A 182 4.70 8.24 -11.50
CA TYR A 182 5.13 8.79 -10.23
C TYR A 182 5.55 10.25 -10.38
N ASP A 183 4.66 11.19 -10.04
CA ASP A 183 4.94 12.63 -10.05
C ASP A 183 5.52 13.10 -8.70
N PHE A 184 6.84 13.02 -8.58
CA PHE A 184 7.55 13.51 -7.39
C PHE A 184 7.54 15.05 -7.27
N LEU A 185 7.21 15.80 -8.33
CA LEU A 185 7.20 17.27 -8.33
C LEU A 185 5.81 17.84 -8.02
N GLY A 186 4.74 17.17 -8.44
CA GLY A 186 3.35 17.55 -8.14
C GLY A 186 3.09 17.65 -6.65
N GLU A 187 3.60 16.69 -5.86
CA GLU A 187 3.55 16.69 -4.40
C GLU A 187 4.21 17.94 -3.77
N MET A 188 5.28 18.45 -4.39
CA MET A 188 5.95 19.66 -3.92
C MET A 188 5.17 20.94 -4.28
N ARG A 189 4.45 20.94 -5.41
CA ARG A 189 3.69 22.10 -5.89
C ARG A 189 2.46 22.40 -5.04
N HIS A 190 1.79 21.38 -4.51
CA HIS A 190 0.64 21.57 -3.61
C HIS A 190 1.00 22.20 -2.25
N ARG A 191 2.27 22.16 -1.83
CA ARG A 191 2.73 22.75 -0.56
C ARG A 191 3.26 24.18 -0.70
N ALA A 192 3.38 24.71 -1.91
CA ALA A 192 3.96 26.03 -2.21
C ALA A 192 2.91 27.14 -2.43
N THR A 193 1.62 26.81 -2.33
CA THR A 193 0.48 27.74 -2.39
C THR A 193 -0.30 27.68 -1.10
#